data_AF-F6GDH2-F1
#
_entry.id   AF-F6GDH2-F1
#
_cell.length_a   1.000
_cell.length_b   1.000
_cell.length_c   1.000
_cell.angle_alpha   90.00
_cell.angle_beta   90.00
_cell.angle_gamma   90.00
#
_symmetry.space_group_name_H-M   'P 1'
#
loop_
_entity.id
_entity.type
_entity.pdbx_description
1 polymer ?
#
loop_
_entity_poly.entity_id
_entity_poly.type
_entity_poly.pdbx_seq_one_letter_code
_entity_poly.pdbx_strand_id
1 'polypeptide(L)'
;MGCGTETPEFFCGTVSPELTENGRIGKQIFNANCAACHKLNKNMTGPALAKMDSTLLWNWMTLNNKQIDSSKFSELGIDYHRIQWSESISSTELLGLYEYINAE
;
A
#
# COMPACT_ATOMS: atom_id res chain seq x y z
N MET A 1 -24.87 2.97 3.88
CA MET A 1 -24.42 4.17 4.61
C MET A 1 -22.90 4.09 4.68
N GLY A 2 -22.21 4.56 3.65
CA GLY A 2 -20.76 4.55 3.58
C GLY A 2 -20.24 5.94 3.94
N CYS A 3 -19.45 6.03 5.00
CA CYS A 3 -18.68 7.23 5.34
C CYS A 3 -17.49 7.32 4.36
N GLY A 4 -17.77 7.69 3.11
CA GLY A 4 -16.75 8.14 2.19
C GLY A 4 -16.47 9.60 2.48
N THR A 5 -15.51 9.90 3.36
CA THR A 5 -15.01 11.27 3.47
C THR A 5 -14.37 11.62 2.13
N GLU A 6 -14.98 12.57 1.42
CA GLU A 6 -14.41 13.20 0.24
C GLU A 6 -12.97 13.63 0.53
N THR A 7 -12.04 13.27 -0.35
CA THR A 7 -10.63 13.65 -0.19
C THR A 7 -10.58 15.19 -0.15
N PRO A 8 -10.03 15.79 0.91
CA PRO A 8 -10.03 17.24 1.02
C PRO A 8 -9.28 17.86 -0.16
N GLU A 9 -9.97 18.72 -0.91
CA GLU A 9 -9.33 19.58 -1.89
C GLU A 9 -8.41 20.54 -1.12
N PHE A 10 -7.11 20.44 -1.39
CA PHE A 10 -6.09 21.24 -0.75
C PHE A 10 -6.18 22.71 -1.24
N PHE A 11 -7.06 23.51 -0.63
CA PHE A 11 -7.04 24.97 -0.78
C PHE A 11 -5.93 25.57 0.09
N CYS A 12 -4.67 25.40 -0.32
CA CYS A 12 -3.54 26.24 0.08
C CYS A 12 -2.31 25.95 -0.78
N GLY A 13 -2.29 26.42 -2.04
CA GLY A 13 -1.07 26.66 -2.84
C GLY A 13 -0.11 25.50 -3.10
N THR A 14 -0.34 24.30 -2.59
CA THR A 14 0.48 23.12 -2.85
C THR A 14 -0.12 22.35 -4.01
N VAL A 15 0.60 22.31 -5.13
CA VAL A 15 0.30 21.35 -6.20
C VAL A 15 0.36 19.94 -5.59
N SER A 16 -0.79 19.28 -5.52
CA SER A 16 -0.77 17.83 -5.30
C SER A 16 -0.19 17.20 -6.56
N PRO A 17 0.60 16.11 -6.46
CA PRO A 17 0.91 15.31 -7.63
C PRO A 17 -0.39 15.00 -8.35
N GLU A 18 -0.41 15.19 -9.67
CA GLU A 18 -1.54 14.81 -10.53
C GLU A 18 -1.62 13.28 -10.51
N LEU A 19 -2.31 12.75 -9.49
CA LEU A 19 -2.60 11.34 -9.36
C LEU A 19 -3.75 10.99 -10.29
N THR A 20 -3.65 9.84 -10.94
CA THR A 20 -4.79 9.15 -11.55
C THR A 20 -5.90 8.94 -10.52
N GLU A 21 -7.13 8.69 -10.98
CA GLU A 21 -8.24 8.39 -10.06
C GLU A 21 -7.93 7.16 -9.18
N ASN A 22 -7.36 6.11 -9.77
CA ASN A 22 -6.90 4.93 -9.04
C ASN A 22 -5.77 5.26 -8.04
N GLY A 23 -4.80 6.10 -8.42
CA GLY A 23 -3.74 6.55 -7.53
C GLY A 23 -4.27 7.36 -6.34
N ARG A 24 -5.36 8.11 -6.53
CA ARG A 24 -6.05 8.83 -5.46
C ARG A 24 -6.72 7.88 -4.46
N ILE A 25 -7.37 6.82 -4.96
CA ILE A 25 -7.91 5.71 -4.15
C ILE A 25 -6.75 4.99 -3.42
N GLY A 26 -5.67 4.68 -4.12
CA GLY A 26 -4.47 4.09 -3.55
C GLY A 26 -3.88 4.91 -2.40
N LYS A 27 -3.82 6.23 -2.56
CA LYS A 27 -3.39 7.15 -1.49
C LYS A 27 -4.26 7.05 -0.25
N GLN A 28 -5.58 6.95 -0.41
CA GLN A 28 -6.50 6.77 0.73
C GLN A 28 -6.24 5.43 1.43
N ILE A 29 -6.13 4.34 0.68
CA ILE A 29 -5.85 2.99 1.23
C ILE A 29 -4.51 2.98 1.96
N PHE A 30 -3.47 3.56 1.35
CA PHE A 30 -2.13 3.67 1.95
C PHE A 30 -2.18 4.43 3.26
N ASN A 31 -2.83 5.59 3.28
CA ASN A 31 -2.92 6.42 4.48
C ASN A 31 -3.69 5.72 5.62
N ALA A 32 -4.75 4.98 5.28
CA ALA A 32 -5.57 4.28 6.26
C ALA A 32 -4.87 3.02 6.83
N ASN A 33 -4.12 2.29 6.01
CA ASN A 33 -3.68 0.93 6.37
C ASN A 33 -2.15 0.75 6.39
N CYS A 34 -1.41 1.50 5.60
CA CYS A 34 0.03 1.27 5.36
C CYS A 34 0.91 2.32 6.04
N ALA A 35 0.43 3.57 6.16
CA ALA A 35 1.22 4.71 6.62
C ALA A 35 1.67 4.63 8.09
N ALA A 36 1.07 3.74 8.88
CA ALA A 36 1.53 3.45 10.25
C ALA A 36 2.90 2.74 10.27
N CYS A 37 3.20 1.93 9.23
CA CYS A 37 4.42 1.15 9.14
C CYS A 37 5.38 1.64 8.05
N HIS A 38 4.86 2.24 6.98
CA HIS A 38 5.63 2.62 5.80
C HIS A 38 5.56 4.11 5.49
N LYS A 39 6.62 4.63 4.87
CA LYS A 39 6.63 5.92 4.18
C LYS A 39 7.11 5.71 2.75
N LEU A 40 6.85 6.66 1.87
CA LEU A 40 7.31 6.57 0.48
C LEU A 40 8.85 6.62 0.41
N ASN A 41 9.46 7.66 0.97
CA ASN A 41 10.88 7.96 0.72
C ASN A 41 11.79 7.80 1.97
N LYS A 42 11.31 7.10 3.00
CA LYS A 42 12.08 6.90 4.25
C LYS A 42 11.71 5.60 4.93
N ASN A 43 12.71 4.89 5.44
CA ASN A 43 12.48 3.71 6.27
C ASN A 43 11.85 4.10 7.62
N MET A 44 10.99 3.23 8.12
CA MET A 44 10.35 3.33 9.43
C MET A 44 10.29 1.94 10.06
N THR A 45 9.12 1.47 10.49
CA THR A 45 8.91 0.08 10.93
C THR A 45 9.12 -0.88 9.76
N GLY A 46 8.58 -0.51 8.59
CA GLY A 46 8.85 -1.15 7.31
C GLY A 46 9.76 -0.30 6.41
N PRO A 47 10.24 -0.90 5.30
CA PRO A 47 11.05 -0.19 4.30
C PRO A 47 10.26 0.92 3.59
N ALA A 48 11.00 1.87 3.01
CA ALA A 48 10.47 2.84 2.06
C ALA A 48 9.79 2.13 0.88
N LEU A 49 8.62 2.62 0.44
CA LEU A 49 7.82 1.97 -0.62
C LEU A 49 7.78 2.74 -1.96
N ALA A 50 8.46 3.88 -2.06
CA ALA A 50 8.54 4.60 -3.33
C ALA A 50 9.20 3.75 -4.40
N LYS A 51 8.63 3.76 -5.62
CA LYS A 51 9.20 3.12 -6.81
C LYS A 51 9.40 1.60 -6.68
N MET A 52 8.48 0.93 -5.98
CA MET A 52 8.51 -0.52 -5.80
C MET A 52 8.12 -1.26 -7.09
N ASP A 53 8.82 -2.36 -7.37
CA ASP A 53 8.50 -3.27 -8.48
C ASP A 53 7.08 -3.85 -8.36
N SER A 54 6.34 -3.88 -9.46
CA SER A 54 4.96 -4.35 -9.48
C SER A 54 4.86 -5.84 -9.13
N THR A 55 5.77 -6.68 -9.62
CA THR A 55 5.73 -8.11 -9.35
C THR A 55 5.98 -8.37 -7.86
N LEU A 56 6.92 -7.65 -7.25
CA LEU A 56 7.20 -7.75 -5.82
C LEU A 56 6.00 -7.36 -4.97
N LEU A 57 5.36 -6.22 -5.27
CA LEU A 57 4.18 -5.75 -4.56
C LEU A 57 3.03 -6.76 -4.67
N TRP A 58 2.75 -7.26 -5.88
CA TRP A 58 1.71 -8.28 -6.07
C TRP A 58 2.01 -9.55 -5.31
N ASN A 59 3.25 -10.03 -5.36
CA ASN A 59 3.66 -11.22 -4.67
C ASN A 59 3.46 -11.09 -3.15
N TRP A 60 3.81 -9.95 -2.56
CA TRP A 60 3.67 -9.74 -1.12
C TRP A 60 2.22 -9.61 -0.66
N MET A 61 1.37 -8.98 -1.47
CA MET A 61 -0.02 -8.70 -1.10
C MET A 61 -0.98 -9.85 -1.43
N THR A 62 -0.66 -10.69 -2.41
CA THR A 62 -1.60 -11.71 -2.93
C THR A 62 -1.17 -13.16 -2.70
N LEU A 63 0.12 -13.45 -2.53
CA LEU A 63 0.56 -14.84 -2.36
C LEU A 63 0.18 -15.36 -0.98
N ASN A 64 -0.87 -16.18 -0.91
CA ASN A 64 -1.22 -16.87 0.33
C ASN A 64 -0.31 -18.09 0.53
N ASN A 65 0.71 -17.99 1.39
CA ASN A 65 1.38 -19.16 1.93
C ASN A 65 0.81 -19.43 3.32
N LYS A 66 -0.06 -20.44 3.44
CA LYS A 66 -0.74 -20.78 4.70
C LYS A 66 0.19 -21.34 5.77
N GLN A 67 1.44 -21.62 5.44
CA GLN A 67 2.42 -22.15 6.37
C GLN A 67 3.51 -21.11 6.64
N ILE A 68 3.48 -20.53 7.85
CA ILE A 68 4.54 -19.67 8.37
C ILE A 68 5.72 -20.56 8.77
N ASP A 69 6.87 -20.32 8.16
CA ASP A 69 8.13 -20.95 8.57
C ASP A 69 8.78 -20.12 9.67
N SER A 70 8.55 -20.51 10.92
CA SER A 70 9.13 -19.80 12.09
C SER A 70 10.66 -19.77 12.11
N SER A 71 11.35 -20.60 11.32
CA SER A 71 12.81 -20.55 11.21
C SER A 71 13.29 -19.40 10.31
N LYS A 72 12.41 -18.84 9.48
CA LYS A 72 12.69 -17.73 8.55
C LYS A 72 12.21 -16.41 9.12
N PHE A 73 12.80 -16.00 10.24
CA PHE A 73 12.43 -14.77 10.96
C PHE A 73 12.44 -13.50 10.07
N SER A 74 13.30 -13.45 9.05
CA SER A 74 13.34 -12.34 8.09
C SER A 74 12.10 -12.22 7.20
N GLU A 75 11.31 -13.29 7.05
CA GLU A 75 10.11 -13.33 6.21
C GLU A 75 8.82 -13.06 7.00
N LEU A 76 8.86 -13.02 8.34
CA LEU A 76 7.67 -12.80 9.19
C LEU A 76 6.92 -11.50 8.88
N GLY A 77 7.65 -10.45 8.50
CA GLY A 77 7.05 -9.20 8.04
C GLY A 77 6.21 -9.40 6.77
N ILE A 78 6.66 -10.25 5.85
CA ILE A 78 5.91 -10.59 4.62
C ILE A 78 4.71 -11.48 4.97
N ASP A 79 4.88 -12.44 5.88
CA ASP A 79 3.79 -13.32 6.33
C ASP A 79 2.62 -12.54 6.95
N TYR A 80 2.92 -11.47 7.70
CA TYR A 80 1.88 -10.56 8.19
C TYR A 80 1.02 -10.01 7.05
N HIS A 81 1.65 -9.54 5.96
CA HIS A 81 0.91 -9.00 4.81
C HIS A 81 0.04 -10.07 4.15
N ARG A 82 0.59 -11.28 3.94
CA ARG A 82 -0.15 -12.39 3.31
C ARG A 82 -1.38 -12.76 4.13
N ILE A 83 -1.27 -12.84 5.45
CA ILE A 83 -2.39 -13.20 6.33
C ILE A 83 -3.45 -12.09 6.36
N GLN A 84 -3.03 -10.83 6.40
CA GLN A 84 -3.98 -9.71 6.50
C GLN A 84 -4.66 -9.37 5.16
N TRP A 85 -3.96 -9.51 4.04
CA TRP A 85 -4.39 -8.92 2.76
C TRP A 85 -4.69 -9.90 1.64
N SER A 86 -4.16 -11.14 1.65
CA SER A 86 -4.24 -12.03 0.48
C SER A 86 -5.67 -12.39 0.03
N GLU A 87 -6.64 -12.29 0.93
CA GLU A 87 -8.05 -12.57 0.64
C GLU A 87 -8.92 -11.29 0.61
N SER A 88 -8.41 -10.16 1.08
CA SER A 88 -9.20 -8.93 1.31
C SER A 88 -8.86 -7.80 0.34
N ILE A 89 -7.67 -7.79 -0.26
CA ILE A 89 -7.29 -6.75 -1.22
C ILE A 89 -7.71 -7.13 -2.64
N SER A 90 -8.51 -6.28 -3.29
CA SER A 90 -8.88 -6.47 -4.68
C SER A 90 -7.75 -6.06 -5.65
N SER A 91 -7.80 -6.56 -6.88
CA SER A 91 -6.84 -6.19 -7.93
C SER A 91 -6.85 -4.69 -8.23
N THR A 92 -8.01 -4.04 -8.18
CA THR A 92 -8.15 -2.58 -8.39
C THR A 92 -7.52 -1.78 -7.26
N GLU A 93 -7.73 -2.20 -6.01
CA GLU A 93 -7.11 -1.55 -4.84
C GLU A 93 -5.59 -1.69 -4.87
N LEU A 94 -5.09 -2.88 -5.23
CA LEU A 94 -3.66 -3.14 -5.35
C LEU A 94 -3.02 -2.35 -6.50
N LEU A 95 -3.73 -2.22 -7.62
CA LEU A 95 -3.33 -1.35 -8.72
C LEU A 95 -3.29 0.13 -8.28
N GLY A 96 -4.30 0.61 -7.56
CA GLY A 96 -4.30 1.96 -7.01
C GLY A 96 -3.13 2.22 -6.07
N LEU A 97 -2.82 1.27 -5.17
CA LEU A 97 -1.62 1.35 -4.33
C LEU A 97 -0.34 1.44 -5.15
N TYR A 98 -0.21 0.60 -6.18
CA TYR A 98 0.96 0.63 -7.07
C TYR A 98 1.10 1.98 -7.76
N GLU A 99 0.02 2.51 -8.33
CA GLU A 99 0.01 3.83 -8.98
C GLU A 99 0.39 4.94 -7.99
N TYR A 100 -0.11 4.89 -6.76
CA TYR A 100 0.22 5.89 -5.73
C TYR A 100 1.70 5.85 -5.31
N ILE A 101 2.23 4.67 -4.97
CA ILE A 101 3.61 4.56 -4.45
C ILE A 101 4.67 4.78 -5.54
N ASN A 102 4.27 4.73 -6.82
CA ASN A 102 5.13 4.98 -7.98
C ASN A 102 4.89 6.34 -8.64
N ALA A 103 3.97 7.17 -8.13
CA ALA A 103 3.74 8.52 -8.64
C ALA A 103 5.00 9.40 -8.52
N GLU A 104 5.18 10.31 -9.48
CA GLU A 104 6.32 11.24 -9.54
C GLU A 104 6.30 12.31 -8.44
#